data_AF-A0A258SV52-F1
#
_entry.id   AF-A0A258SV52-F1
#
_cell.length_a   1.000
_cell.length_b   1.000
_cell.length_c   1.000
_cell.angle_alpha   90.00
_cell.angle_beta   90.00
_cell.angle_gamma   90.00
#
_symmetry.space_group_name_H-M   'P 1'
#
loop_
_entity.id
_entity.type
_entity.pdbx_description
1 polymer ?
#
loop_
_entity_poly.entity_id
_entity_poly.type
_entity_poly.pdbx_seq_one_letter_code
_entity_poly.pdbx_strand_id
1 'polypeptide(L)'
;MAERVVIDRNRITGAGVTSGLDFALRLAQEIAGEEEARRIRLAIEYDPQPPFAPMGEEDPRLIEEVRARTAAFQRRREEVAEKVGRRLNTP
;
A
#
# COMPACT_ATOMS: atom_id res chain seq x y z
N MET A 1 2.57 13.54 -0.26
CA MET A 1 2.42 12.12 -0.65
C MET A 1 2.19 11.31 0.61
N ALA A 2 1.16 10.45 0.65
CA ALA A 2 0.97 9.52 1.75
C ALA A 2 2.09 8.44 1.75
N GLU A 3 2.46 7.92 2.91
CA GLU A 3 3.50 6.90 3.06
C GLU A 3 3.08 5.56 2.41
N ARG A 4 4.00 4.86 1.73
CA ARG A 4 3.68 3.55 1.09
C ARG A 4 3.44 2.45 2.12
N VAL A 5 4.14 2.50 3.25
CA VAL A 5 4.03 1.54 4.36
C VAL A 5 3.95 2.34 5.66
N VAL A 6 2.92 2.12 6.47
CA VAL A 6 2.77 2.75 7.79
C VAL A 6 2.89 1.67 8.85
N ILE A 7 3.72 1.90 9.86
CA ILE A 7 3.83 1.06 11.05
C ILE A 7 3.28 1.83 12.25
N ASP A 8 2.17 1.36 12.81
CA ASP A 8 1.65 1.81 14.10
C ASP A 8 1.65 0.65 15.08
N ARG A 9 2.64 0.64 16.00
CA ARG A 9 2.84 -0.39 17.02
C ARG A 9 2.84 -1.79 16.38
N ASN A 10 1.81 -2.59 16.63
CA ASN A 10 1.68 -3.96 16.12
C ASN A 10 0.83 -4.06 14.84
N ARG A 11 0.55 -2.93 14.19
CA ARG A 11 -0.19 -2.87 12.93
C ARG A 11 0.70 -2.28 11.86
N ILE A 12 0.75 -2.96 10.72
CA ILE A 12 1.47 -2.51 9.54
C ILE A 12 0.50 -2.51 8.35
N THR A 13 0.45 -1.43 7.59
CA THR A 13 -0.46 -1.26 6.45
C THR A 13 0.29 -0.76 5.23
N GLY A 14 -0.15 -1.19 4.04
CA GLY A 14 0.36 -0.71 2.75
C GLY A 14 -0.71 0.10 2.01
N ALA A 15 -0.31 1.20 1.38
CA ALA A 15 -1.24 2.13 0.73
C ALA A 15 -1.96 1.56 -0.51
N GLY A 16 -1.22 0.88 -1.40
CA GLY A 16 -1.71 0.40 -2.69
C GLY A 16 -1.25 -1.02 -3.00
N VAL A 17 -1.69 -1.59 -4.13
CA VAL A 17 -1.46 -3.00 -4.48
C VAL A 17 0.04 -3.36 -4.42
N THR A 18 0.87 -2.59 -5.13
CA THR A 18 2.32 -2.86 -5.21
C THR A 18 3.07 -2.49 -3.93
N SER A 19 2.44 -1.80 -2.98
CA SER A 19 3.07 -1.49 -1.69
C SER A 19 3.25 -2.73 -0.80
N GLY A 20 2.57 -3.84 -1.15
CA GLY A 20 2.75 -5.13 -0.50
C GLY A 20 4.19 -5.65 -0.51
N LEU A 21 4.98 -5.32 -1.54
CA LEU A 21 6.39 -5.71 -1.60
C LEU A 21 7.26 -4.92 -0.60
N ASP A 22 7.12 -3.60 -0.57
CA ASP A 22 7.80 -2.77 0.44
C ASP A 22 7.36 -3.17 1.85
N PHE A 23 6.05 -3.38 2.03
CA PHE A 23 5.47 -3.86 3.28
C PHE A 23 6.12 -5.16 3.72
N ALA A 24 6.26 -6.14 2.84
CA ALA A 24 6.83 -7.44 3.16
C ALA A 24 8.31 -7.34 3.52
N LEU A 25 9.08 -6.49 2.82
CA LEU A 25 10.49 -6.24 3.15
C LEU A 25 10.64 -5.54 4.51
N ARG A 26 9.77 -4.56 4.82
CA ARG A 26 9.73 -3.93 6.15
C ARG A 26 9.37 -4.94 7.23
N LEU A 27 8.36 -5.78 6.99
CA LEU A 27 7.96 -6.83 7.92
C LEU A 27 9.08 -7.85 8.14
N ALA A 28 9.77 -8.27 7.07
CA ALA A 28 10.93 -9.16 7.17
C ALA A 28 12.05 -8.54 8.00
N GLN A 29 12.29 -7.22 7.85
CA GLN A 29 13.26 -6.50 8.68
C GLN A 29 12.86 -6.50 10.17
N GLU A 30 11.58 -6.27 10.48
CA GLU A 30 11.09 -6.28 11.87
C GLU A 30 11.17 -7.68 12.51
N ILE A 31 10.93 -8.75 11.74
CA ILE A 31 10.86 -10.13 12.26
C ILE A 31 12.24 -10.82 12.26
N ALA A 32 12.99 -10.71 11.17
CA ALA A 32 14.21 -11.48 10.90
C ALA A 32 15.48 -10.60 10.87
N GLY A 33 15.33 -9.28 11.02
CA GLY A 33 16.44 -8.33 10.98
C GLY A 33 16.76 -7.80 9.59
N GLU A 34 17.52 -6.72 9.55
CA GLU A 34 17.82 -5.97 8.33
C GLU A 34 18.61 -6.79 7.30
N GLU A 35 19.54 -7.63 7.74
CA GLU A 35 20.37 -8.43 6.84
C GLU A 35 19.53 -9.40 6.02
N GLU A 36 18.56 -10.07 6.66
CA GLU A 36 17.67 -11.01 5.97
C GLU A 36 16.73 -10.29 5.00
N ALA A 37 16.19 -9.13 5.38
CA ALA A 37 15.40 -8.31 4.46
C ALA A 37 16.21 -7.88 3.22
N ARG A 38 17.49 -7.55 3.39
CA ARG A 38 18.40 -7.24 2.28
C ARG A 38 18.68 -8.47 1.40
N ARG A 39 18.86 -9.66 1.99
CA ARG A 39 19.01 -10.91 1.24
C ARG A 39 17.77 -11.23 0.42
N ILE A 40 16.58 -11.11 1.02
CA ILE A 40 15.31 -11.32 0.32
C ILE A 40 15.20 -10.34 -0.85
N ARG A 41 15.41 -9.04 -0.62
CA ARG A 41 15.40 -8.01 -1.66
C ARG A 41 16.32 -8.40 -2.83
N LEU A 42 17.55 -8.83 -2.53
CA LEU A 42 18.52 -9.25 -3.54
C LEU A 42 18.08 -10.50 -4.29
N ALA A 43 17.58 -11.51 -3.57
CA ALA A 43 17.16 -12.79 -4.16
C ALA A 43 15.97 -12.66 -5.11
N ILE A 44 15.10 -11.67 -4.89
CA ILE A 44 13.97 -11.38 -5.78
C ILE A 44 14.25 -10.22 -6.75
N GLU A 45 15.48 -9.71 -6.77
CA GLU A 45 15.91 -8.58 -7.62
C GLU A 45 14.99 -7.35 -7.51
N TYR A 46 14.54 -7.04 -6.28
CA TYR A 46 13.61 -5.93 -6.08
C TYR A 46 14.32 -4.57 -6.14
N ASP A 47 14.30 -4.00 -7.34
CA ASP A 47 14.76 -2.64 -7.68
C ASP A 47 13.77 -1.97 -8.66
N PRO A 48 12.61 -1.49 -8.17
CA PRO A 48 11.57 -1.00 -9.05
C PRO A 48 11.99 0.28 -9.79
N GLN A 49 11.85 0.28 -11.11
CA GLN A 49 12.01 1.46 -11.98
C GLN A 49 10.71 1.72 -12.76
N PRO A 50 9.70 2.38 -12.15
CA PRO A 50 8.45 2.66 -12.83
C PRO A 50 8.67 3.53 -14.07
N PRO A 51 8.06 3.21 -15.23
CA PRO A 51 8.28 3.94 -16.48
C PRO A 51 7.43 5.21 -16.62
N PHE A 52 6.53 5.48 -15.67
CA PHE A 52 5.57 6.59 -15.70
C PHE A 52 5.86 7.61 -14.57
N ALA A 53 5.16 8.74 -14.62
CA ALA A 53 5.29 9.78 -13.61
C ALA A 53 4.95 9.25 -12.19
N PRO A 54 5.47 9.89 -11.13
CA PRO A 54 5.00 9.61 -9.78
C PRO A 54 3.47 9.77 -9.70
N MET A 55 2.78 8.87 -9.00
CA MET A 55 1.31 8.77 -8.96
C MET A 55 0.53 10.05 -8.57
N GLY A 56 1.19 11.08 -8.03
CA GLY A 56 0.58 12.37 -7.66
C GLY A 56 0.91 13.51 -8.62
N GLU A 57 1.63 13.23 -9.71
CA GLU A 57 2.05 14.17 -10.75
C GLU A 57 1.41 13.84 -12.12
N GLU A 58 0.45 12.91 -12.14
CA GLU A 58 -0.29 12.51 -13.33
C GLU A 58 -1.24 13.61 -13.83
N ASP A 59 -1.67 13.51 -15.09
CA ASP A 59 -2.66 14.43 -15.68
C ASP A 59 -3.95 14.42 -14.82
N PRO A 60 -4.40 15.58 -14.32
CA PRO A 60 -5.65 15.69 -13.56
C PRO A 60 -6.87 15.07 -14.24
N ARG A 61 -6.92 15.10 -15.59
CA ARG A 61 -8.01 14.48 -16.37
C ARG A 61 -7.97 12.96 -16.25
N LEU A 62 -6.78 12.36 -16.36
CA LEU A 62 -6.59 10.92 -16.18
C LEU A 62 -6.94 10.49 -14.75
N ILE A 63 -6.54 11.29 -13.76
CA ILE A 63 -6.89 11.05 -12.34
C ILE A 63 -8.42 11.01 -12.18
N GLU A 64 -9.13 11.98 -12.75
CA GLU A 64 -10.59 12.03 -12.64
C GLU A 64 -11.27 10.86 -13.38
N GLU A 65 -10.78 10.50 -14.55
CA GLU A 65 -11.28 9.33 -15.29
C GLU A 65 -11.12 8.04 -14.47
N VAL A 66 -9.94 7.80 -13.89
CA VAL A 66 -9.67 6.60 -13.07
C VAL A 66 -10.54 6.61 -11.82
N ARG A 67 -10.73 7.76 -11.17
CA ARG A 67 -11.64 7.89 -10.02
C ARG A 67 -13.07 7.53 -10.40
N ALA A 68 -13.60 8.09 -11.49
CA ALA A 68 -14.93 7.76 -11.98
C ALA A 68 -15.08 6.27 -12.30
N ARG A 69 -14.09 5.69 -12.99
CA ARG A 69 -14.08 4.26 -13.38
C ARG A 69 -14.03 3.32 -12.18
N THR A 70 -13.35 3.71 -11.10
CA THR A 70 -13.19 2.87 -9.90
C THR A 70 -14.18 3.19 -8.78
N ALA A 71 -15.04 4.21 -8.94
CA ALA A 71 -15.89 4.74 -7.89
C ALA A 71 -16.82 3.69 -7.26
N ALA A 72 -17.44 2.82 -8.06
CA ALA A 72 -18.32 1.77 -7.54
C ALA A 72 -17.58 0.75 -6.65
N PHE A 73 -16.36 0.39 -7.05
CA PHE A 73 -15.51 -0.51 -6.27
C PHE A 73 -15.06 0.13 -4.95
N GLN A 74 -14.67 1.41 -4.98
CA GLN A 74 -14.24 2.12 -3.78
C GLN A 74 -15.38 2.30 -2.79
N ARG A 75 -16.57 2.70 -3.25
CA ARG A 75 -17.78 2.77 -2.41
C ARG A 75 -18.05 1.44 -1.72
N ARG A 76 -17.95 0.33 -2.46
CA ARG A 76 -18.18 -1.00 -1.88
C ARG A 76 -17.15 -1.34 -0.80
N ARG A 77 -15.88 -0.98 -1.00
CA ARG A 77 -14.82 -1.19 0.00
C ARG A 77 -15.06 -0.37 1.26
N GLU A 78 -15.45 0.89 1.11
CA GLU A 78 -15.76 1.80 2.22
C GLU A 78 -16.97 1.29 3.02
N GLU A 79 -18.06 0.90 2.38
CA GLU A 79 -19.23 0.30 3.04
C GLU A 79 -18.86 -0.92 3.90
N VAL A 80 -18.02 -1.80 3.36
CA VAL A 80 -17.56 -3.00 4.07
C VAL A 80 -16.65 -2.60 5.24
N ALA A 81 -15.71 -1.69 5.01
CA ALA A 81 -14.78 -1.20 6.03
C ALA A 81 -15.54 -0.54 7.19
N GLU A 82 -16.52 0.31 6.91
CA GLU A 82 -17.38 0.91 7.94
C GLU A 82 -18.15 -0.14 8.72
N LYS A 83 -18.80 -1.08 8.02
CA LYS A 83 -19.59 -2.14 8.67
C LYS A 83 -18.74 -2.99 9.61
N VAL A 84 -17.53 -3.35 9.18
CA VAL A 84 -16.59 -4.12 9.99
C VAL A 84 -16.00 -3.28 11.12
N GLY A 85 -15.63 -2.02 10.86
CA GLY A 85 -15.11 -1.09 11.85
C GLY A 85 -16.06 -0.90 13.04
N ARG A 86 -17.36 -0.73 12.76
CA ARG A 86 -18.42 -0.67 13.80
C ARG A 86 -18.48 -1.94 14.66
N ARG A 87 -18.27 -3.12 14.07
CA ARG A 87 -18.26 -4.40 14.81
C ARG A 87 -17.01 -4.54 15.69
N LEU A 88 -15.88 -4.02 15.23
CA LEU A 88 -14.59 -4.19 15.90
C LEU A 88 -14.31 -3.13 16.99
N ASN A 89 -15.25 -2.20 17.28
CA ASN A 89 -15.03 -1.06 18.18
C ASN A 89 -13.69 -0.33 17.89
N THR A 90 -13.31 -0.29 16.61
CA THR A 90 -12.16 0.52 16.19
C THR A 90 -12.67 1.97 16.09
N PRO A 91 -12.04 2.93 16.78
CA PRO A 91 -12.49 4.33 16.77
C PRO A 91 -12.50 4.92 15.35
#